data_AF-A0A0N7GEI8-F1
#
_entry.id   AF-A0A0N7GEI8-F1
#
_cell.length_a   1.000
_cell.length_b   1.000
_cell.length_c   1.000
_cell.angle_alpha   90.00
_cell.angle_beta   90.00
_cell.angle_gamma   90.00
#
_symmetry.space_group_name_H-M   'P 1'
#
loop_
_entity.id
_entity.type
_entity.pdbx_description
1 polymer ?
#
loop_
_entity_poly.entity_id
_entity_poly.type
_entity_poly.pdbx_seq_one_letter_code
_entity_poly.pdbx_strand_id
1 'polypeptide(L)'
;STVVAIPTPSQLESRAVIDSDAVVGFPETVPSGTVGTVYETYQPYLKIVNGCVPFPAVDASGNTKYVLIALSSTPFISSLMPKDEPSTGLGHRHDWEGVIVWLSSSTATTADNIVAVCPSAHGGWDCSTDGYSLSGTSPLIQYESIWPIDHAMGLTSTVGGQQPMIAWESLPTAAQTA
;
A
#
# COMPACT_ATOMS: atom_id res chain seq x y z
N SER A 1 40.05 -31.51 -20.61
CA SER A 1 39.01 -31.51 -19.55
C SER A 1 38.40 -30.13 -19.47
N THR A 2 37.08 -30.04 -19.33
CA THR A 2 36.37 -28.76 -19.14
C THR A 2 36.09 -28.58 -17.65
N VAL A 3 36.48 -27.45 -17.08
CA VAL A 3 36.18 -27.13 -15.67
C VAL A 3 34.82 -26.44 -15.62
N VAL A 4 33.85 -27.05 -14.94
CA VAL A 4 32.57 -26.41 -14.62
C VAL A 4 32.76 -25.65 -13.31
N ALA A 5 32.64 -24.33 -13.35
CA ALA A 5 32.57 -23.52 -12.14
C ALA A 5 31.20 -23.71 -11.50
N ILE A 6 31.16 -24.28 -10.30
CA ILE A 6 29.95 -24.31 -9.48
C ILE A 6 29.83 -22.92 -8.83
N PRO A 7 28.70 -22.20 -8.98
CA PRO A 7 28.52 -20.93 -8.30
C PRO A 7 28.47 -21.17 -6.79
N THR A 8 29.33 -20.47 -6.04
CA THR A 8 29.22 -20.41 -4.58
C THR A 8 27.83 -19.87 -4.22
N PRO A 9 27.09 -20.48 -3.28
CA PRO A 9 25.88 -19.86 -2.75
C PRO A 9 26.24 -18.49 -2.17
N SER A 10 25.69 -17.43 -2.74
CA SER A 10 25.75 -16.11 -2.11
C SER A 10 25.07 -16.20 -0.76
N GLN A 11 25.78 -15.85 0.32
CA GLN A 11 25.13 -15.68 1.62
C GLN A 11 23.97 -14.69 1.46
N LEU A 12 22.80 -15.09 1.94
CA LEU A 12 21.72 -14.15 2.22
C LEU A 12 22.12 -13.38 3.47
N GLU A 13 22.90 -12.31 3.28
CA GLU A 13 23.11 -11.28 4.28
C GLU A 13 21.73 -10.81 4.78
N SER A 14 21.50 -10.86 6.09
CA SER A 14 20.25 -10.40 6.67
C SER A 14 20.13 -8.89 6.48
N ARG A 15 19.08 -8.44 5.77
CA ARG A 15 18.83 -7.02 5.51
C ARG A 15 18.71 -6.25 6.83
N ALA A 16 19.15 -5.00 6.85
CA ALA A 16 19.11 -4.19 8.06
C ALA A 16 17.69 -3.74 8.37
N VAL A 17 17.25 -3.94 9.62
CA VAL A 17 16.09 -3.24 10.18
C VAL A 17 16.57 -1.86 10.62
N ILE A 18 16.00 -0.81 10.04
CA ILE A 18 16.42 0.58 10.23
C ILE A 18 15.32 1.42 10.90
N ASP A 19 15.62 2.67 11.24
CA ASP A 19 14.63 3.58 11.82
C ASP A 19 13.67 4.18 10.79
N SER A 20 12.52 4.71 11.24
CA SER A 20 11.33 4.94 10.40
C SER A 20 11.42 6.20 9.55
N ASP A 21 12.19 7.15 10.06
CA ASP A 21 12.68 8.35 9.39
C ASP A 21 13.95 8.08 8.57
N ALA A 22 14.55 6.88 8.67
CA ALA A 22 15.70 6.46 7.88
C ALA A 22 15.32 5.64 6.63
N VAL A 23 14.09 5.13 6.51
CA VAL A 23 13.61 4.46 5.29
C VAL A 23 13.40 5.50 4.18
N VAL A 24 14.28 5.53 3.19
CA VAL A 24 14.14 6.41 2.02
C VAL A 24 13.13 5.79 1.06
N GLY A 25 12.00 6.46 0.88
CA GLY A 25 10.95 6.03 -0.04
C GLY A 25 11.30 6.19 -1.50
N PHE A 26 10.61 5.41 -2.33
CA PHE A 26 10.68 5.52 -3.79
C PHE A 26 10.00 6.81 -4.28
N PRO A 27 10.46 7.39 -5.40
CA PRO A 27 9.61 8.31 -6.16
C PRO A 27 8.39 7.56 -6.70
N GLU A 28 7.37 8.30 -7.13
CA GLU A 28 6.24 7.73 -7.85
C GLU A 28 6.74 7.02 -9.12
N THR A 29 6.38 5.75 -9.30
CA THR A 29 6.86 4.91 -10.40
C THR A 29 5.89 3.74 -10.63
N VAL A 30 5.29 3.71 -11.82
CA VAL A 30 4.37 2.66 -12.29
C VAL A 30 4.83 2.07 -13.63
N PRO A 31 4.33 0.88 -14.05
CA PRO A 31 4.72 0.27 -15.32
C PRO A 31 4.17 1.06 -16.50
N SER A 32 4.99 1.28 -17.53
CA SER A 32 4.60 2.09 -18.70
C SER A 32 3.43 1.48 -19.49
N GLY A 33 2.55 2.34 -19.99
CA GLY A 33 1.35 1.94 -20.73
C GLY A 33 0.16 1.67 -19.81
N THR A 34 -0.81 0.88 -20.30
CA THR A 34 -2.15 0.77 -19.71
C THR A 34 -2.17 0.40 -18.23
N VAL A 35 -1.22 -0.43 -17.77
CA VAL A 35 -1.14 -0.86 -16.35
C VAL A 35 -0.89 0.35 -15.44
N GLY A 36 0.16 1.12 -15.69
CA GLY A 36 0.44 2.33 -14.92
C GLY A 36 -0.64 3.40 -15.06
N THR A 37 -1.19 3.59 -16.26
CA THR A 37 -2.32 4.52 -16.46
C THR A 37 -3.54 4.13 -15.62
N VAL A 38 -3.86 2.84 -15.50
CA VAL A 38 -4.94 2.34 -14.63
C VAL A 38 -4.59 2.52 -13.15
N TYR A 39 -3.35 2.25 -12.75
CA TYR A 39 -2.88 2.47 -11.38
C TYR A 39 -3.00 3.95 -10.97
N GLU A 40 -2.50 4.88 -11.79
CA GLU A 40 -2.62 6.34 -11.58
C GLU A 40 -4.09 6.78 -11.55
N THR A 41 -4.92 6.27 -12.46
CA THR A 41 -6.35 6.65 -12.56
C THR A 41 -7.14 6.33 -11.28
N TYR A 42 -6.91 5.15 -10.68
CA TYR A 42 -7.70 4.67 -9.54
C TYR A 42 -6.98 4.84 -8.19
N GLN A 43 -5.85 5.56 -8.15
CA GLN A 43 -5.14 5.82 -6.90
C GLN A 43 -6.07 6.58 -5.92
N PRO A 44 -6.33 6.05 -4.72
CA PRO A 44 -7.25 6.65 -3.75
C PRO A 44 -6.68 7.93 -3.14
N TYR A 45 -7.56 8.78 -2.62
CA TYR A 45 -7.19 9.78 -1.63
C TYR A 45 -7.35 9.20 -0.23
N LEU A 46 -6.34 9.38 0.62
CA LEU A 46 -6.32 8.95 2.01
C LEU A 46 -6.38 10.14 2.97
N LYS A 47 -7.44 10.18 3.77
CA LYS A 47 -7.61 11.09 4.90
C LYS A 47 -7.19 10.42 6.20
N ILE A 48 -6.12 10.93 6.84
CA ILE A 48 -5.77 10.55 8.21
C ILE A 48 -6.69 11.32 9.16
N VAL A 49 -7.51 10.63 9.95
CA VAL A 49 -8.44 11.24 10.92
C VAL A 49 -7.75 11.41 12.28
N ASN A 50 -7.07 10.34 12.72
CA ASN A 50 -6.22 10.29 13.91
C ASN A 50 -5.08 9.28 13.67
N GLY A 51 -4.27 9.03 14.69
CA GLY A 51 -3.15 8.08 14.59
C GLY A 51 -1.93 8.59 13.82
N CYS A 52 -1.24 7.65 13.17
CA CYS A 52 -0.04 7.89 12.39
C CYS A 52 -0.35 8.29 10.94
N VAL A 53 0.60 8.97 10.28
CA VAL A 53 0.59 9.13 8.81
C VAL A 53 1.31 7.95 8.14
N PRO A 54 1.11 7.69 6.83
CA PRO A 54 1.82 6.64 6.11
C PRO A 54 3.31 6.98 5.97
N PHE A 55 4.18 5.97 6.06
CA PHE A 55 5.63 6.13 5.88
C PHE A 55 6.18 5.17 4.81
N PRO A 56 7.34 5.50 4.19
CA PRO A 56 8.11 4.54 3.43
C PRO A 56 8.47 3.30 4.26
N ALA A 57 8.44 2.17 3.58
CA ALA A 57 8.23 0.88 4.23
C ALA A 57 9.43 -0.08 4.03
N VAL A 58 9.99 0.00 2.83
CA VAL A 58 11.24 -0.63 2.40
C VAL A 58 11.97 0.33 1.46
N ASP A 59 13.30 0.33 1.48
CA ASP A 59 14.13 1.12 0.54
C ASP A 59 14.56 0.31 -0.70
N ALA A 60 15.29 0.95 -1.63
CA ALA A 60 15.78 0.29 -2.85
C ALA A 60 16.80 -0.84 -2.61
N SER A 61 17.40 -0.92 -1.42
CA SER A 61 18.32 -1.99 -0.99
C SER A 61 17.58 -3.16 -0.31
N GLY A 62 16.26 -3.01 -0.07
CA GLY A 62 15.47 -3.93 0.73
C GLY A 62 15.60 -3.71 2.25
N ASN A 63 16.21 -2.62 2.72
CA ASN A 63 16.20 -2.33 4.16
C ASN A 63 14.76 -2.00 4.57
N THR A 64 14.23 -2.73 5.55
CA THR A 64 12.84 -2.62 5.98
C THR A 64 12.72 -1.86 7.29
N LYS A 65 11.64 -1.08 7.40
CA LYS A 65 10.93 -0.94 8.68
C LYS A 65 9.45 -1.34 8.51
N TYR A 66 9.32 -2.44 7.78
CA TYR A 66 8.12 -3.13 7.35
C TYR A 66 7.36 -2.42 6.22
N VAL A 67 6.91 -3.26 5.29
CA VAL A 67 6.49 -3.14 3.87
C VAL A 67 5.03 -2.57 3.81
N LEU A 68 4.39 -2.02 2.75
CA LEU A 68 4.73 -1.41 1.44
C LEU A 68 3.43 -0.97 0.71
N ILE A 69 3.49 -0.11 -0.33
CA ILE A 69 2.42 0.04 -1.34
C ILE A 69 2.69 -0.97 -2.47
N ALA A 70 1.78 -1.93 -2.71
CA ALA A 70 1.99 -2.98 -3.70
C ALA A 70 0.72 -3.29 -4.51
N LEU A 71 0.58 -2.70 -5.70
CA LEU A 71 -0.39 -3.16 -6.70
C LEU A 71 0.06 -4.45 -7.36
N SER A 72 -0.89 -5.32 -7.72
CA SER A 72 -0.65 -6.52 -8.52
C SER A 72 -1.64 -6.59 -9.69
N SER A 73 -1.66 -7.70 -10.43
CA SER A 73 -2.53 -7.90 -11.61
C SER A 73 -4.04 -7.95 -11.32
N THR A 74 -4.45 -7.85 -10.05
CA THR A 74 -5.79 -7.45 -9.62
C THR A 74 -5.70 -6.29 -8.62
N PRO A 75 -6.57 -5.27 -8.70
CA PRO A 75 -6.38 -3.95 -8.06
C PRO A 75 -6.48 -3.97 -6.52
N PHE A 76 -5.32 -4.04 -5.86
CA PHE A 76 -5.12 -4.00 -4.41
C PHE A 76 -4.08 -2.91 -4.10
N ILE A 77 -4.36 -2.01 -3.16
CA ILE A 77 -3.50 -0.87 -2.82
C ILE A 77 -3.30 -0.86 -1.31
N SER A 78 -2.08 -1.10 -0.84
CA SER A 78 -1.73 -1.14 0.58
C SER A 78 -1.06 0.15 1.07
N SER A 79 -1.05 0.39 2.38
CA SER A 79 -0.38 1.49 3.07
C SER A 79 0.03 1.04 4.48
N LEU A 80 1.21 1.46 4.95
CA LEU A 80 1.71 1.12 6.28
C LEU A 80 1.90 2.38 7.13
N MET A 81 1.48 2.27 8.39
CA MET A 81 1.71 3.26 9.43
C MET A 81 2.67 2.67 10.48
N PRO A 82 3.64 3.44 11.03
CA PRO A 82 4.70 2.88 11.88
C PRO A 82 4.25 2.17 13.18
N LYS A 83 3.04 2.48 13.67
CA LYS A 83 2.47 1.94 14.90
C LYS A 83 0.95 2.08 14.88
N ASP A 84 0.24 1.04 15.32
CA ASP A 84 -1.13 1.15 15.80
C ASP A 84 -1.11 1.37 17.33
N GLU A 85 -1.74 2.44 17.79
CA GLU A 85 -1.92 2.71 19.23
C GLU A 85 -3.18 3.56 19.43
N PRO A 86 -4.36 2.97 19.69
CA PRO A 86 -5.56 3.73 20.04
C PRO A 86 -5.45 4.38 21.44
N SER A 87 -4.55 3.89 22.31
CA SER A 87 -4.24 4.47 23.63
C SER A 87 -2.94 3.92 24.19
N THR A 88 -2.24 4.69 25.02
CA THR A 88 -0.93 4.36 25.61
C THR A 88 -0.86 2.94 26.17
N GLY A 89 -0.12 2.05 25.48
CA GLY A 89 0.08 0.66 25.90
C GLY A 89 -0.98 -0.35 25.41
N LEU A 90 -1.82 0.04 24.46
CA LEU A 90 -2.72 -0.83 23.69
C LEU A 90 -2.43 -0.66 22.18
N GLY A 91 -2.84 -1.61 21.35
CA GLY A 91 -2.42 -1.70 19.95
C GLY A 91 -1.09 -2.44 19.75
N HIS A 92 -0.55 -2.38 18.53
CA HIS A 92 0.62 -3.13 18.10
C HIS A 92 1.69 -2.28 17.40
N ARG A 93 2.94 -2.78 17.46
CA ARG A 93 4.01 -2.25 16.61
C ARG A 93 3.69 -2.63 15.15
N HIS A 94 3.79 -1.66 14.26
CA HIS A 94 3.35 -1.72 12.86
C HIS A 94 1.82 -1.77 12.71
N ASP A 95 1.37 -1.17 11.63
CA ASP A 95 0.01 -1.25 11.14
C ASP A 95 0.04 -1.37 9.60
N TRP A 96 -0.92 -2.10 9.05
CA TRP A 96 -0.87 -2.66 7.70
C TRP A 96 -2.27 -2.65 7.10
N GLU A 97 -2.54 -1.60 6.35
CA GLU A 97 -3.86 -1.23 5.89
C GLU A 97 -3.90 -1.09 4.35
N GLY A 98 -5.08 -0.85 3.78
CA GLY A 98 -5.23 -0.77 2.34
C GLY A 98 -6.67 -0.66 1.83
N VAL A 99 -6.80 -0.75 0.51
CA VAL A 99 -8.06 -0.76 -0.22
C VAL A 99 -7.96 -1.61 -1.48
N ILE A 100 -8.96 -2.45 -1.72
CA ILE A 100 -9.19 -3.16 -2.98
C ILE A 100 -10.20 -2.35 -3.79
N VAL A 101 -9.89 -2.05 -5.05
CA VAL A 101 -10.72 -1.21 -5.93
C VAL A 101 -11.14 -2.05 -7.14
N TRP A 102 -12.21 -2.84 -6.98
CA TRP A 102 -12.65 -3.78 -8.00
C TRP A 102 -13.11 -3.05 -9.27
N LEU A 103 -12.58 -3.47 -10.42
CA LEU A 103 -12.87 -2.89 -11.73
C LEU A 103 -13.60 -3.90 -12.64
N SER A 104 -14.56 -3.43 -13.43
CA SER A 104 -15.24 -4.24 -14.46
C SER A 104 -14.33 -4.58 -15.66
N SER A 105 -13.34 -3.72 -15.91
CA SER A 105 -12.35 -3.81 -16.97
C SER A 105 -10.98 -3.40 -16.45
N SER A 106 -9.96 -4.19 -16.78
CA SER A 106 -8.55 -3.91 -16.46
C SER A 106 -7.88 -2.85 -17.35
N THR A 107 -8.63 -2.21 -18.25
CA THR A 107 -8.09 -1.22 -19.21
C THR A 107 -8.91 0.07 -19.33
N ALA A 108 -10.10 0.13 -18.73
CA ALA A 108 -10.91 1.36 -18.73
C ALA A 108 -10.47 2.32 -17.61
N THR A 109 -10.64 3.62 -17.83
CA THR A 109 -10.17 4.71 -16.96
C THR A 109 -11.30 5.68 -16.56
N THR A 110 -12.49 5.15 -16.32
CA THR A 110 -13.72 5.90 -15.99
C THR A 110 -14.25 5.53 -14.61
N ALA A 111 -14.94 6.45 -13.94
CA ALA A 111 -15.54 6.21 -12.62
C ALA A 111 -16.47 4.98 -12.62
N ASP A 112 -17.36 4.89 -13.62
CA ASP A 112 -18.31 3.79 -13.85
C ASP A 112 -17.65 2.40 -14.06
N ASN A 113 -16.32 2.33 -14.16
CA ASN A 113 -15.60 1.05 -14.20
C ASN A 113 -15.45 0.42 -12.81
N ILE A 114 -15.52 1.22 -11.74
CA ILE A 114 -15.41 0.74 -10.36
C ILE A 114 -16.72 0.04 -9.98
N VAL A 115 -16.63 -1.22 -9.55
CA VAL A 115 -17.80 -2.04 -9.17
C VAL A 115 -17.87 -2.29 -7.67
N ALA A 116 -16.76 -2.18 -6.95
CA ALA A 116 -16.73 -2.16 -5.49
C ALA A 116 -15.43 -1.54 -4.97
N VAL A 117 -15.51 -0.94 -3.77
CA VAL A 117 -14.36 -0.48 -3.00
C VAL A 117 -14.39 -1.18 -1.65
N CYS A 118 -13.29 -1.84 -1.28
CA CYS A 118 -13.14 -2.55 -0.01
C CYS A 118 -11.92 -1.99 0.75
N PRO A 119 -12.11 -1.10 1.72
CA PRO A 119 -11.07 -0.82 2.72
C PRO A 119 -10.81 -2.08 3.55
N SER A 120 -9.59 -2.23 4.10
CA SER A 120 -9.33 -3.25 5.12
C SER A 120 -9.79 -2.78 6.50
N ALA A 121 -10.19 -3.74 7.34
CA ALA A 121 -10.52 -3.49 8.73
C ALA A 121 -10.23 -4.75 9.56
N HIS A 122 -9.27 -4.67 10.48
CA HIS A 122 -8.97 -5.70 11.48
C HIS A 122 -8.80 -7.14 10.92
N GLY A 123 -8.16 -7.26 9.75
CA GLY A 123 -7.94 -8.52 9.03
C GLY A 123 -9.08 -8.96 8.08
N GLY A 124 -10.14 -8.17 7.98
CA GLY A 124 -11.21 -8.29 6.97
C GLY A 124 -11.13 -7.22 5.88
N TRP A 125 -12.14 -7.22 4.99
CA TRP A 125 -12.30 -6.29 3.87
C TRP A 125 -13.76 -5.81 3.80
N ASP A 126 -14.02 -4.56 4.16
CA ASP A 126 -15.35 -3.98 4.26
C ASP A 126 -15.84 -3.47 2.89
N CYS A 127 -16.05 -4.42 1.98
CA CYS A 127 -16.50 -4.16 0.61
C CYS A 127 -17.86 -3.46 0.53
N SER A 128 -17.92 -2.35 -0.20
CA SER A 128 -19.16 -1.69 -0.63
C SER A 128 -19.23 -1.54 -2.15
N THR A 129 -20.42 -1.75 -2.71
CA THR A 129 -20.73 -1.59 -4.14
C THR A 129 -21.34 -0.21 -4.48
N ASP A 130 -21.83 0.51 -3.49
CA ASP A 130 -22.73 1.67 -3.65
C ASP A 130 -22.56 2.77 -2.58
N GLY A 131 -21.89 2.47 -1.46
CA GLY A 131 -21.64 3.39 -0.35
C GLY A 131 -20.30 4.13 -0.39
N TYR A 132 -19.46 3.90 -1.40
CA TYR A 132 -18.18 4.59 -1.56
C TYR A 132 -18.34 5.94 -2.27
N SER A 133 -17.44 6.88 -1.99
CA SER A 133 -17.36 8.18 -2.69
C SER A 133 -16.09 8.26 -3.53
N LEU A 134 -16.13 9.04 -4.62
CA LEU A 134 -15.01 9.27 -5.53
C LEU A 134 -14.70 10.77 -5.65
N SER A 135 -13.42 11.09 -5.86
CA SER A 135 -13.00 12.37 -6.45
C SER A 135 -12.49 12.11 -7.87
N GLY A 136 -13.36 12.34 -8.87
CA GLY A 136 -13.12 11.88 -10.23
C GLY A 136 -13.17 10.35 -10.30
N THR A 137 -12.01 9.72 -10.52
CA THR A 137 -11.84 8.26 -10.52
C THR A 137 -11.19 7.72 -9.24
N SER A 138 -10.66 8.58 -8.37
CA SER A 138 -9.98 8.18 -7.14
C SER A 138 -10.96 7.91 -6.00
N PRO A 139 -10.98 6.71 -5.39
CA PRO A 139 -11.77 6.44 -4.19
C PRO A 139 -11.37 7.31 -3.00
N LEU A 140 -12.34 7.69 -2.18
CA LEU A 140 -12.13 8.48 -0.97
C LEU A 140 -12.14 7.58 0.27
N ILE A 141 -10.95 7.39 0.84
CA ILE A 141 -10.68 6.50 1.97
C ILE A 141 -10.21 7.33 3.16
N GLN A 142 -10.55 6.90 4.38
CA GLN A 142 -10.03 7.44 5.61
C GLN A 142 -9.37 6.37 6.46
N TYR A 143 -8.46 6.79 7.34
CA TYR A 143 -7.82 5.98 8.37
C TYR A 143 -8.16 6.54 9.74
N GLU A 144 -8.75 5.71 10.60
CA GLU A 144 -9.29 6.14 11.89
C GLU A 144 -9.31 4.97 12.90
N SER A 145 -8.93 5.22 14.15
CA SER A 145 -9.31 4.38 15.30
C SER A 145 -10.49 5.00 16.04
N ILE A 146 -11.43 4.17 16.48
CA ILE A 146 -12.52 4.57 17.38
C ILE A 146 -12.47 3.66 18.62
N TRP A 147 -12.08 4.24 19.76
CA TRP A 147 -11.98 3.54 21.03
C TRP A 147 -13.25 2.74 21.38
N PRO A 148 -13.15 1.45 21.77
CA PRO A 148 -11.95 0.74 22.23
C PRO A 148 -11.24 -0.09 21.16
N ILE A 149 -11.44 0.20 19.87
CA ILE A 149 -10.89 -0.56 18.75
C ILE A 149 -9.60 0.11 18.26
N ASP A 150 -8.65 -0.71 17.80
CA ASP A 150 -7.44 -0.31 17.07
C ASP A 150 -7.79 0.35 15.70
N HIS A 151 -6.81 0.72 14.87
CA HIS A 151 -7.11 1.45 13.62
C HIS A 151 -7.72 0.53 12.54
N ALA A 152 -8.38 1.16 11.56
CA ALA A 152 -8.85 0.55 10.31
C ALA A 152 -8.92 1.58 9.19
N MET A 153 -9.04 1.11 7.94
CA MET A 153 -9.46 1.92 6.81
C MET A 153 -10.98 1.92 6.67
N GLY A 154 -11.55 3.04 6.22
CA GLY A 154 -12.98 3.22 6.04
C GLY A 154 -13.32 4.10 4.85
N LEU A 155 -14.55 4.00 4.34
CA LEU A 155 -15.05 4.87 3.29
C LEU A 155 -15.33 6.27 3.85
N THR A 156 -15.04 7.32 3.08
CA THR A 156 -15.31 8.71 3.49
C THR A 156 -15.81 9.55 2.33
N SER A 157 -16.47 10.67 2.62
CA SER A 157 -16.86 11.68 1.63
C SER A 157 -15.91 12.89 1.59
N THR A 158 -14.86 12.88 2.41
CA THR A 158 -13.86 13.95 2.51
C THR A 158 -12.64 13.64 1.64
N VAL A 159 -12.23 14.55 0.76
CA VAL A 159 -10.98 14.39 0.00
C VAL A 159 -9.77 14.50 0.94
N GLY A 160 -8.91 13.48 0.92
CA GLY A 160 -7.67 13.41 1.68
C GLY A 160 -6.44 13.88 0.88
N GLY A 161 -5.27 13.32 1.19
CA GLY A 161 -4.05 13.47 0.38
C GLY A 161 -3.78 12.23 -0.49
N GLN A 162 -2.83 12.36 -1.41
CA GLN A 162 -2.22 11.24 -2.13
C GLN A 162 -0.73 11.13 -1.76
N GLN A 163 -0.18 9.92 -1.88
CA GLN A 163 1.22 9.58 -1.58
C GLN A 163 1.92 9.14 -2.89
N PRO A 164 3.25 9.29 -3.04
CA PRO A 164 3.96 8.75 -4.19
C PRO A 164 3.74 7.23 -4.31
N MET A 165 3.13 6.79 -5.40
CA MET A 165 2.78 5.40 -5.62
C MET A 165 3.92 4.63 -6.31
N ILE A 166 4.30 3.50 -5.73
CA ILE A 166 5.22 2.53 -6.32
C ILE A 166 4.44 1.25 -6.65
N ALA A 167 4.52 0.77 -7.88
CA ALA A 167 3.92 -0.52 -8.27
C ALA A 167 4.82 -1.69 -7.86
N TRP A 168 4.24 -2.86 -7.55
CA TRP A 168 5.03 -4.04 -7.17
C TRP A 168 5.99 -4.46 -8.28
N GLU A 169 5.52 -4.46 -9.53
CA GLU A 169 6.30 -4.81 -10.71
C GLU A 169 7.41 -3.79 -11.03
N SER A 170 7.35 -2.60 -10.42
CA SER A 170 8.37 -1.55 -10.55
C SER A 170 9.41 -1.54 -9.43
N LEU A 171 9.25 -2.36 -8.39
CA LEU A 171 10.20 -2.47 -7.30
C LEU A 171 11.48 -3.22 -7.71
N PRO A 172 12.65 -2.87 -7.15
CA PRO A 172 13.82 -3.74 -7.17
C PRO A 172 13.49 -5.09 -6.52
N THR A 173 14.04 -6.18 -7.06
CA THR A 173 13.89 -7.52 -6.45
C THR A 173 14.37 -7.56 -5.00
N ALA A 174 15.28 -6.66 -4.61
CA ALA A 174 15.72 -6.48 -3.23
C ALA A 174 14.57 -6.06 -2.28
N ALA A 175 13.66 -5.20 -2.73
CA ALA A 175 12.48 -4.76 -1.97
C ALA A 175 11.32 -5.76 -2.05
N GLN A 176 11.19 -6.50 -3.17
CA GLN A 176 10.22 -7.60 -3.32
C GLN A 176 10.54 -8.85 -2.47
N THR A 177 11.73 -8.92 -1.86
CA THR A 177 12.25 -10.08 -1.12
C THR A 177 12.83 -9.68 0.24
N ALA A 178 12.13 -8.80 0.95
CA ALA A 178 12.51 -8.22 2.23
C ALA A 178 11.45 -8.44 3.32
#